data_AF-A0A9E4KL63-F1
#
_entry.id   AF-A0A9E4KL63-F1
#
_cell.length_a   1.000
_cell.length_b   1.000
_cell.length_c   1.000
_cell.angle_alpha   90.00
_cell.angle_beta   90.00
_cell.angle_gamma   90.00
#
_symmetry.space_group_name_H-M   'P 1'
#
loop_
_entity.id
_entity.type
_entity.pdbx_description
1 polymer ?
#
loop_
_entity_poly.entity_id
_entity_poly.type
_entity_poly.pdbx_seq_one_letter_code
_entity_poly.pdbx_strand_id
1 'polypeptide(L)'
;MKLSIDRVQRLGVIEDLPYAKMIGDNELRELVYDAWAMSLSSSSFDRINDMACSGGPGGPELKGRGQAAHLNGVARIGVSIAQGLKDEVGHFHVDIDEVIAGGLCHDLGKAWEYDPANIERWSDPRITGAPSMRHPVFGVFVALTAGLPEQIAHIAGGHSAEGLNITRSLAGEIIAIADETFWKVLASGQLLEG
;
A
#
# COMPACT_ATOMS: atom_id res chain seq x y z
N MET A 1 -6.78 -9.12 18.01
CA MET A 1 -6.45 -9.90 16.81
C MET A 1 -4.95 -10.15 16.81
N LYS A 2 -4.50 -11.34 16.41
CA LYS A 2 -3.07 -11.65 16.26
C LYS A 2 -2.82 -11.88 14.77
N LEU A 3 -1.96 -11.05 14.17
CA LEU A 3 -1.55 -11.25 12.78
C LEU A 3 -0.68 -12.51 12.69
N SER A 4 -0.78 -13.21 11.56
CA SER A 4 0.02 -14.40 11.29
C SER A 4 0.39 -14.47 9.81
N ILE A 5 1.48 -15.16 9.49
CA ILE A 5 1.87 -15.43 8.12
C ILE A 5 1.32 -16.81 7.75
N ASP A 6 0.26 -16.84 6.95
CA ASP A 6 -0.16 -18.07 6.28
C ASP A 6 0.69 -18.31 5.04
N ARG A 7 1.12 -19.57 4.84
CA ARG A 7 2.03 -19.93 3.75
C ARG A 7 1.37 -19.80 2.37
N VAL A 8 0.08 -20.14 2.26
CA VAL A 8 -0.64 -20.09 0.99
C VAL A 8 -0.88 -18.63 0.60
N GLN A 9 -1.34 -17.80 1.53
CA GLN A 9 -1.49 -16.36 1.32
C GLN A 9 -0.16 -15.72 0.90
N ARG A 10 0.94 -16.03 1.62
CA ARG A 10 2.27 -15.51 1.30
C ARG A 10 2.75 -15.86 -0.11
N LEU A 11 2.55 -17.10 -0.56
CA LEU A 11 2.86 -17.48 -1.94
C LEU A 11 2.05 -16.65 -2.94
N GLY A 12 0.79 -16.38 -2.62
CA GLY A 12 -0.04 -15.51 -3.44
C GLY A 12 0.40 -14.05 -3.47
N VAL A 13 0.87 -13.52 -2.34
CA VAL A 13 1.47 -12.19 -2.27
C VAL A 13 2.68 -12.07 -3.20
N ILE A 14 3.54 -13.10 -3.28
CA ILE A 14 4.71 -13.11 -4.18
C ILE A 14 4.28 -13.01 -5.65
N GLU A 15 3.19 -13.69 -6.02
CA GLU A 15 2.62 -13.64 -7.37
C GLU A 15 1.95 -12.29 -7.66
N ASP A 16 1.24 -11.73 -6.67
CA ASP A 16 0.54 -10.46 -6.79
C ASP A 16 1.51 -9.26 -6.83
N LEU A 17 2.67 -9.35 -6.16
CA LEU A 17 3.67 -8.28 -6.06
C LEU A 17 4.99 -8.63 -6.79
N PRO A 18 4.97 -8.87 -8.12
CA PRO A 18 6.18 -9.26 -8.85
C PRO A 18 7.24 -8.16 -8.86
N TYR A 19 6.87 -6.88 -8.68
CA TYR A 19 7.82 -5.77 -8.69
C TYR A 19 8.72 -5.73 -7.45
N ALA A 20 8.34 -6.40 -6.35
CA ALA A 20 9.20 -6.55 -5.18
C ALA A 20 10.55 -7.23 -5.51
N LYS A 21 10.64 -8.00 -6.60
CA LYS A 21 11.89 -8.60 -7.09
C LYS A 21 12.96 -7.56 -7.49
N MET A 22 12.57 -6.31 -7.66
CA MET A 22 13.49 -5.21 -7.94
C MET A 22 14.17 -4.66 -6.68
N ILE A 23 13.70 -5.01 -5.49
CA ILE A 23 14.36 -4.69 -4.21
C ILE A 23 15.64 -5.52 -4.11
N GLY A 24 16.78 -4.85 -4.04
CA GLY A 24 18.11 -5.46 -3.92
C GLY A 24 18.36 -6.08 -2.55
N ASP A 25 17.88 -5.43 -1.49
CA ASP A 25 17.88 -5.96 -0.13
C ASP A 25 16.89 -7.13 -0.01
N ASN A 26 17.45 -8.34 0.14
CA ASN A 26 16.68 -9.57 0.27
C ASN A 26 15.84 -9.61 1.55
N GLU A 27 16.33 -9.07 2.66
CA GLU A 27 15.61 -9.07 3.93
C GLU A 27 14.40 -8.16 3.85
N LEU A 28 14.60 -6.92 3.36
CA LEU A 28 13.51 -5.98 3.12
C LEU A 28 12.45 -6.57 2.19
N ARG A 29 12.87 -7.24 1.11
CA ARG A 29 11.95 -7.87 0.16
C ARG A 29 11.10 -8.96 0.81
N GLU A 30 11.68 -9.84 1.61
CA GLU A 30 10.92 -10.89 2.30
C GLU A 30 9.96 -10.28 3.34
N LEU A 31 10.36 -9.21 4.03
CA LEU A 31 9.49 -8.48 4.96
C LEU A 31 8.30 -7.82 4.26
N VAL A 32 8.44 -7.32 3.03
CA VAL A 32 7.32 -6.82 2.22
C VAL A 32 6.28 -7.93 1.99
N TYR A 33 6.74 -9.14 1.67
CA TYR A 33 5.85 -10.29 1.46
C TYR A 33 5.19 -10.74 2.77
N ASP A 34 5.94 -10.78 3.86
CA ASP A 34 5.44 -11.14 5.19
C ASP A 34 4.40 -10.14 5.69
N ALA A 35 4.63 -8.84 5.50
CA ALA A 35 3.71 -7.78 5.90
C ALA A 35 2.36 -7.90 5.18
N TRP A 36 2.36 -8.18 3.87
CA TRP A 36 1.11 -8.41 3.14
C TRP A 36 0.41 -9.71 3.52
N ALA A 37 1.14 -10.79 3.78
CA ALA A 37 0.53 -12.01 4.31
C ALA A 37 -0.11 -11.76 5.68
N MET A 38 0.55 -11.00 6.55
CA MET A 38 -0.02 -10.55 7.82
C MET A 38 -1.25 -9.66 7.62
N SER A 39 -1.22 -8.73 6.66
CA SER A 39 -2.37 -7.90 6.31
C SER A 39 -3.59 -8.74 5.91
N LEU A 40 -3.41 -9.71 5.01
CA LEU A 40 -4.47 -10.63 4.59
C LEU A 40 -5.01 -11.48 5.74
N SER A 41 -4.16 -11.85 6.72
CA SER A 41 -4.63 -12.56 7.92
C SER A 41 -5.60 -11.76 8.82
N SER A 42 -5.77 -10.47 8.53
CA SER A 42 -6.72 -9.58 9.24
C SER A 42 -8.08 -9.44 8.56
N SER A 43 -8.30 -10.11 7.43
CA SER A 43 -9.51 -10.01 6.62
C SER A 43 -10.00 -11.39 6.15
N SER A 44 -11.12 -11.38 5.41
CA SER A 44 -11.65 -12.53 4.70
C SER A 44 -11.08 -12.73 3.29
N PHE A 45 -10.11 -11.91 2.87
CA PHE A 45 -9.48 -12.02 1.54
C PHE A 45 -8.35 -13.06 1.53
N ASP A 46 -8.28 -13.86 0.46
CA ASP A 46 -7.20 -14.83 0.26
C ASP A 46 -6.02 -14.22 -0.51
N ARG A 47 -6.31 -13.24 -1.38
CA ARG A 47 -5.35 -12.55 -2.26
C ARG A 47 -5.47 -11.05 -2.14
N ILE A 48 -4.37 -10.36 -2.46
CA ILE A 48 -4.40 -8.90 -2.64
C ILE A 48 -5.35 -8.56 -3.79
N ASN A 49 -5.34 -9.38 -4.84
CA ASN A 49 -6.20 -9.20 -6.00
C ASN A 49 -7.69 -9.50 -5.78
N ASP A 50 -8.09 -10.03 -4.63
CA ASP A 50 -9.51 -10.16 -4.27
C ASP A 50 -10.12 -8.80 -3.88
N MET A 51 -9.30 -7.84 -3.49
CA MET A 51 -9.72 -6.46 -3.26
C MET A 51 -9.83 -5.71 -4.59
N ALA A 52 -10.93 -4.97 -4.75
CA ALA A 52 -11.16 -4.12 -5.92
C ALA A 52 -10.06 -3.04 -6.07
N CYS A 53 -9.64 -2.80 -7.31
CA CYS A 53 -8.61 -1.79 -7.62
C CYS A 53 -9.15 -0.36 -7.50
N SER A 54 -9.23 0.17 -6.27
CA SER A 54 -9.79 1.49 -5.96
C SER A 54 -9.03 2.22 -4.85
N GLY A 55 -9.30 3.52 -4.70
CA GLY A 55 -8.74 4.35 -3.63
C GLY A 55 -9.38 4.12 -2.25
N GLY A 56 -10.64 3.68 -2.22
CA GLY A 56 -11.36 3.31 -1.00
C GLY A 56 -12.57 2.39 -1.29
N PRO A 57 -13.18 1.79 -0.25
CA PRO A 57 -14.34 0.91 -0.43
C PRO A 57 -15.49 1.62 -1.16
N GLY A 58 -16.01 1.02 -2.24
CA GLY A 58 -17.10 1.57 -3.04
C GLY A 58 -16.76 2.81 -3.87
N GLY A 59 -15.48 3.19 -3.97
CA GLY A 59 -15.03 4.26 -4.86
C GLY A 59 -14.86 3.81 -6.32
N PRO A 60 -14.52 4.73 -7.24
CA PRO A 60 -14.23 4.39 -8.63
C PRO A 60 -13.10 3.37 -8.75
N GLU A 61 -13.29 2.39 -9.63
CA GLU A 61 -12.44 1.21 -9.76
C GLU A 61 -11.81 1.13 -11.15
N LEU A 62 -10.58 0.62 -11.22
CA LEU A 62 -10.01 0.11 -12.46
C LEU A 62 -10.55 -1.31 -12.71
N LYS A 63 -11.63 -1.43 -13.50
CA LYS A 63 -12.31 -2.72 -13.72
C LYS A 63 -11.39 -3.78 -14.34
N GLY A 64 -11.62 -5.03 -13.95
CA GLY A 64 -10.84 -6.19 -14.40
C GLY A 64 -9.45 -6.31 -13.78
N ARG A 65 -9.12 -5.48 -12.78
CA ARG A 65 -7.85 -5.49 -12.04
C ARG A 65 -8.14 -5.51 -10.53
N GLY A 66 -7.28 -6.19 -9.77
CA GLY A 66 -7.29 -6.15 -8.30
C GLY A 66 -6.25 -5.18 -7.75
N GLN A 67 -6.21 -5.02 -6.42
CA GLN A 67 -5.35 -4.03 -5.76
C GLN A 67 -3.86 -4.17 -6.05
N ALA A 68 -3.38 -5.35 -6.43
CA ALA A 68 -1.97 -5.51 -6.76
C ALA A 68 -1.56 -4.67 -7.98
N ALA A 69 -2.49 -4.37 -8.91
CA ALA A 69 -2.23 -3.46 -10.02
C ALA A 69 -1.87 -2.05 -9.55
N HIS A 70 -2.55 -1.57 -8.51
CA HIS A 70 -2.28 -0.30 -7.88
C HIS A 70 -0.92 -0.29 -7.18
N LEU A 71 -0.66 -1.25 -6.29
CA LEU A 71 0.59 -1.32 -5.52
C LEU A 71 1.84 -1.40 -6.41
N ASN A 72 1.84 -2.30 -7.40
CA ASN A 72 2.95 -2.39 -8.36
C ASN A 72 3.06 -1.12 -9.22
N GLY A 73 1.93 -0.49 -9.54
CA GLY A 73 1.87 0.76 -10.29
C GLY A 73 2.51 1.92 -9.53
N VAL A 74 2.12 2.12 -8.27
CA VAL A 74 2.66 3.17 -7.39
C VAL A 74 4.17 2.99 -7.18
N ALA A 75 4.63 1.77 -6.90
CA ALA A 75 6.07 1.49 -6.78
C ALA A 75 6.84 1.84 -8.06
N ARG A 76 6.30 1.48 -9.25
CA ARG A 76 6.92 1.82 -10.54
C ARG A 76 6.95 3.31 -10.79
N ILE A 77 5.84 4.01 -10.55
CA ILE A 77 5.75 5.46 -10.72
C ILE A 77 6.73 6.16 -9.76
N GLY A 78 6.81 5.71 -8.51
CA GLY A 78 7.76 6.23 -7.53
C GLY A 78 9.21 6.12 -7.99
N VAL A 79 9.61 4.95 -8.52
CA VAL A 79 10.94 4.77 -9.12
C VAL A 79 11.15 5.71 -10.31
N SER A 80 10.15 5.90 -11.18
CA SER A 80 10.24 6.83 -12.30
C SER A 80 10.40 8.29 -11.86
N ILE A 81 9.70 8.72 -10.81
CA ILE A 81 9.86 10.05 -10.21
C ILE A 81 11.30 10.21 -9.68
N ALA A 82 11.77 9.25 -8.90
CA ALA A 82 13.12 9.27 -8.32
C ALA A 82 14.20 9.34 -9.42
N GLN A 83 14.05 8.55 -10.50
CA GLN A 83 14.99 8.54 -11.61
C GLN A 83 14.97 9.86 -12.38
N GLY A 84 13.78 10.39 -12.71
CA GLY A 84 13.67 11.67 -13.42
C GLY A 84 14.30 12.83 -12.64
N LEU A 85 14.12 12.87 -11.32
CA LEU A 85 14.76 13.88 -10.47
C LEU A 85 16.28 13.70 -10.39
N LYS A 86 16.77 12.46 -10.32
CA LYS A 86 18.20 12.16 -10.31
C LYS A 86 18.90 12.58 -11.60
N ASP A 87 18.25 12.39 -12.74
CA ASP A 87 18.80 12.74 -14.06
C ASP A 87 18.93 14.26 -14.25
N GLU A 88 17.98 15.03 -13.73
CA GLU A 88 18.00 16.50 -13.80
C GLU A 88 18.83 17.15 -12.68
N VAL A 89 18.78 16.58 -11.47
CA VAL A 89 19.38 17.14 -10.26
C VAL A 89 20.45 16.18 -9.74
N GLY A 90 21.69 16.32 -10.21
CA GLY A 90 22.76 15.36 -9.95
C GLY A 90 23.17 15.12 -8.48
N HIS A 91 22.68 15.93 -7.54
CA HIS A 91 22.87 15.72 -6.09
C HIS A 91 21.62 15.16 -5.38
N PHE A 92 20.56 14.86 -6.13
CA PHE A 92 19.38 14.17 -5.62
C PHE A 92 19.73 12.71 -5.32
N HIS A 93 19.49 12.29 -4.08
CA HIS A 93 19.76 10.94 -3.62
C HIS A 93 18.58 10.44 -2.79
N VAL A 94 18.07 9.26 -3.16
CA VAL A 94 17.05 8.53 -2.42
C VAL A 94 17.35 7.04 -2.59
N ASP A 95 17.06 6.25 -1.57
CA ASP A 95 17.16 4.80 -1.63
C ASP A 95 16.02 4.23 -2.50
N ILE A 96 16.38 3.54 -3.58
CA ILE A 96 15.42 2.95 -4.51
C ILE A 96 14.72 1.73 -3.89
N ASP A 97 15.39 0.98 -3.02
CA ASP A 97 14.77 -0.15 -2.31
C ASP A 97 13.70 0.36 -1.33
N GLU A 98 13.96 1.50 -0.65
CA GLU A 98 12.97 2.18 0.18
C GLU A 98 11.76 2.66 -0.63
N VAL A 99 12.00 3.26 -1.81
CA VAL A 99 10.91 3.71 -2.70
C VAL A 99 10.06 2.52 -3.16
N ILE A 100 10.69 1.42 -3.61
CA ILE A 100 9.94 0.23 -4.06
C ILE A 100 9.16 -0.39 -2.90
N ALA A 101 9.81 -0.64 -1.76
CA ALA A 101 9.16 -1.22 -0.59
C ALA A 101 8.03 -0.31 -0.06
N GLY A 102 8.25 1.00 -0.01
CA GLY A 102 7.27 1.99 0.39
C GLY A 102 6.06 2.00 -0.54
N GLY A 103 6.28 2.00 -1.86
CA GLY A 103 5.21 1.94 -2.84
C GLY A 103 4.41 0.63 -2.79
N LEU A 104 5.04 -0.49 -2.45
CA LEU A 104 4.34 -1.76 -2.27
C LEU A 104 3.62 -1.87 -0.92
N CYS A 105 4.08 -1.15 0.12
CA CYS A 105 3.57 -1.27 1.49
C CYS A 105 2.69 -0.12 1.95
N HIS A 106 2.56 0.97 1.18
CA HIS A 106 1.81 2.15 1.62
C HIS A 106 0.37 1.82 2.05
N ASP A 107 -0.22 0.82 1.38
CA ASP A 107 -1.61 0.41 1.49
C ASP A 107 -1.84 -0.86 2.32
N LEU A 108 -0.87 -1.26 3.17
CA LEU A 108 -0.94 -2.48 3.99
C LEU A 108 -2.22 -2.59 4.85
N GLY A 109 -2.91 -1.48 5.14
CA GLY A 109 -4.16 -1.53 5.89
C GLY A 109 -5.43 -1.74 5.08
N LYS A 110 -5.35 -1.84 3.75
CA LYS A 110 -6.56 -1.97 2.92
C LYS A 110 -7.29 -3.29 3.12
N ALA A 111 -6.58 -4.40 3.40
CA ALA A 111 -7.24 -5.67 3.70
C ALA A 111 -8.24 -5.54 4.86
N TRP A 112 -7.86 -4.81 5.91
CA TRP A 112 -8.73 -4.51 7.05
C TRP A 112 -9.90 -3.59 6.66
N GLU A 113 -9.60 -2.49 5.96
CA GLU A 113 -10.59 -1.46 5.61
C GLU A 113 -11.62 -1.91 4.57
N TYR A 114 -11.22 -2.79 3.64
CA TYR A 114 -12.06 -3.29 2.54
C TYR A 114 -12.87 -4.51 2.92
N ASP A 115 -12.54 -5.17 4.04
CA ASP A 115 -13.17 -6.43 4.42
C ASP A 115 -14.68 -6.24 4.68
N PRO A 116 -15.56 -6.98 3.98
CA PRO A 116 -17.01 -6.82 4.14
C PRO A 116 -17.51 -7.11 5.56
N ALA A 117 -16.92 -8.09 6.25
CA ALA A 117 -17.31 -8.43 7.61
C ALA A 117 -16.92 -7.33 8.61
N ASN A 118 -15.79 -6.68 8.40
CA ASN A 118 -15.39 -5.49 9.13
C ASN A 118 -16.30 -4.30 8.85
N ILE A 119 -16.63 -4.02 7.59
CA ILE A 119 -17.57 -2.96 7.21
C ILE A 119 -18.93 -3.18 7.89
N GLU A 120 -19.44 -4.42 7.90
CA GLU A 120 -20.69 -4.76 8.59
C GLU A 120 -20.59 -4.57 10.11
N ARG A 121 -19.47 -4.99 10.73
CA ARG A 121 -19.18 -4.74 12.16
C ARG A 121 -19.13 -3.25 12.51
N TRP A 122 -18.78 -2.39 11.56
CA TRP A 122 -18.68 -0.93 11.75
C TRP A 122 -19.96 -0.17 11.45
N SER A 123 -21.06 -0.88 11.17
CA SER A 123 -22.36 -0.28 10.84
C SER A 123 -22.93 0.63 11.93
N ASP A 124 -22.57 0.44 13.21
CA ASP A 124 -22.83 1.40 14.29
C ASP A 124 -21.55 2.19 14.65
N PRO A 125 -21.35 3.38 14.07
CA PRO A 125 -20.14 4.16 14.29
C PRO A 125 -19.96 4.64 15.74
N ARG A 126 -21.00 4.59 16.59
CA ARG A 126 -20.89 4.96 18.00
C ARG A 126 -20.09 3.95 18.82
N ILE A 127 -19.93 2.72 18.32
CA ILE A 127 -19.20 1.65 18.99
C ILE A 127 -17.75 1.62 18.52
N THR A 128 -17.53 1.59 17.20
CA THR A 128 -16.20 1.37 16.62
C THR A 128 -15.69 2.49 15.72
N GLY A 129 -16.51 3.46 15.35
CA GLY A 129 -16.27 4.33 14.18
C GLY A 129 -16.54 3.62 12.85
N ALA A 130 -16.50 4.38 11.74
CA ALA A 130 -16.74 3.88 10.37
C ALA A 130 -15.94 4.67 9.30
N PRO A 131 -14.89 4.09 8.68
CA PRO A 131 -14.25 2.84 9.09
C PRO A 131 -13.66 2.97 10.50
N SER A 132 -13.53 1.87 11.23
CA SER A 132 -12.98 1.92 12.60
C SER A 132 -11.53 2.41 12.66
N MET A 133 -10.74 2.02 11.65
CA MET A 133 -9.39 2.49 11.40
C MET A 133 -9.23 2.57 9.89
N ARG A 134 -8.73 3.70 9.38
CA ARG A 134 -8.37 3.82 7.97
C ARG A 134 -7.10 3.02 7.66
N HIS A 135 -6.93 2.67 6.38
CA HIS A 135 -5.78 1.89 5.93
C HIS A 135 -4.41 2.46 6.29
N PRO A 136 -4.16 3.79 6.43
CA PRO A 136 -2.84 4.27 6.82
C PRO A 136 -2.47 3.89 8.26
N VAL A 137 -3.43 4.04 9.19
CA VAL A 137 -3.24 3.71 10.60
C VAL A 137 -3.06 2.21 10.80
N PHE A 138 -3.92 1.41 10.17
CA PHE A 138 -3.78 -0.05 10.25
C PHE A 138 -2.53 -0.54 9.51
N GLY A 139 -2.13 0.12 8.42
CA GLY A 139 -0.91 -0.16 7.67
C GLY A 139 0.35 0.03 8.51
N VAL A 140 0.43 1.10 9.32
CA VAL A 140 1.52 1.29 10.31
C VAL A 140 1.59 0.12 11.28
N PHE A 141 0.45 -0.29 11.83
CA PHE A 141 0.38 -1.43 12.74
C PHE A 141 0.90 -2.71 12.09
N VAL A 142 0.48 -3.02 10.86
CA VAL A 142 0.95 -4.20 10.11
C VAL A 142 2.46 -4.11 9.86
N ALA A 143 2.94 -2.97 9.35
CA ALA A 143 4.34 -2.78 8.99
C ALA A 143 5.28 -3.01 10.19
N LEU A 144 4.99 -2.36 11.31
CA LEU A 144 5.80 -2.51 12.53
C LEU A 144 5.70 -3.93 13.12
N THR A 145 4.53 -4.56 13.03
CA THR A 145 4.34 -5.95 13.50
C THR A 145 5.12 -6.95 12.66
N ALA A 146 5.22 -6.72 11.35
CA ALA A 146 5.98 -7.56 10.44
C ALA A 146 7.50 -7.39 10.58
N GLY A 147 7.97 -6.32 11.25
CA GLY A 147 9.39 -6.00 11.37
C GLY A 147 9.94 -5.15 10.25
N LEU A 148 9.08 -4.53 9.42
CA LEU A 148 9.52 -3.53 8.44
C LEU A 148 10.16 -2.33 9.16
N PRO A 149 11.18 -1.68 8.56
CA PRO A 149 11.84 -0.54 9.17
C PRO A 149 10.89 0.66 9.30
N GLU A 150 11.15 1.52 10.29
CA GLU A 150 10.30 2.67 10.64
C GLU A 150 9.95 3.54 9.43
N GLN A 151 10.90 3.74 8.52
CA GLN A 151 10.69 4.53 7.30
C GLN A 151 9.58 3.95 6.39
N ILE A 152 9.42 2.63 6.31
CA ILE A 152 8.33 2.01 5.53
C ILE A 152 6.99 2.14 6.27
N ALA A 153 6.99 2.01 7.60
CA ALA A 153 5.80 2.27 8.41
C ALA A 153 5.36 3.74 8.33
N HIS A 154 6.32 4.68 8.28
CA HIS A 154 6.08 6.10 8.06
C HIS A 154 5.42 6.37 6.71
N ILE A 155 5.88 5.70 5.64
CA ILE A 155 5.25 5.79 4.31
C ILE A 155 3.80 5.28 4.38
N ALA A 156 3.56 4.13 5.01
CA ALA A 156 2.21 3.59 5.18
C ALA A 156 1.29 4.56 5.94
N GLY A 157 1.76 5.16 7.03
CA GLY A 157 0.98 6.12 7.80
C GLY A 157 0.82 7.49 7.14
N GLY A 158 1.78 7.88 6.31
CA GLY A 158 1.89 9.23 5.76
C GLY A 158 1.46 9.39 4.31
N HIS A 159 1.27 8.33 3.52
CA HIS A 159 0.99 8.50 2.08
C HIS A 159 -0.35 9.21 1.80
N SER A 160 -1.37 9.02 2.65
CA SER A 160 -2.72 9.58 2.48
C SER A 160 -2.92 10.90 3.25
N ALA A 161 -4.19 11.23 3.57
CA ALA A 161 -4.61 12.46 4.25
C ALA A 161 -3.95 12.66 5.63
N GLU A 162 -3.63 11.57 6.34
CA GLU A 162 -2.91 11.56 7.61
C GLU A 162 -1.56 12.30 7.47
N GLY A 163 -0.89 12.11 6.33
CA GLY A 163 0.36 12.77 5.98
C GLY A 163 0.30 14.29 5.89
N LEU A 164 -0.89 14.88 5.75
CA LEU A 164 -1.05 16.35 5.74
C LEU A 164 -0.76 16.99 7.10
N ASN A 165 -0.67 16.19 8.18
CA ASN A 165 -0.44 16.66 9.53
C ASN A 165 1.02 16.48 10.00
N ILE A 166 1.90 15.96 9.13
CA ILE A 166 3.29 15.66 9.44
C ILE A 166 4.19 16.08 8.28
N THR A 167 5.51 16.04 8.50
CA THR A 167 6.48 16.13 7.41
C THR A 167 6.81 14.73 6.91
N ARG A 168 6.55 14.45 5.63
CA ARG A 168 6.90 13.17 5.01
C ARG A 168 8.42 13.02 4.88
N SER A 169 8.89 11.78 4.94
CA SER A 169 10.27 11.47 4.51
C SER A 169 10.39 11.69 3.00
N LEU A 170 11.61 11.73 2.47
CA LEU A 170 11.83 11.92 1.03
C LEU A 170 11.13 10.82 0.21
N ALA A 171 11.36 9.55 0.53
CA ALA A 171 10.67 8.44 -0.13
C ALA A 171 9.16 8.48 0.09
N GLY A 172 8.70 8.90 1.28
CA GLY A 172 7.27 9.05 1.56
C GLY A 172 6.59 10.14 0.73
N GLU A 173 7.25 11.25 0.47
CA GLU A 173 6.73 12.29 -0.42
C GLU A 173 6.65 11.78 -1.87
N ILE A 174 7.68 11.06 -2.34
CA ILE A 174 7.67 10.42 -3.66
C ILE A 174 6.48 9.45 -3.79
N ILE A 175 6.25 8.61 -2.78
CA ILE A 175 5.16 7.63 -2.81
C ILE A 175 3.78 8.28 -2.69
N ALA A 176 3.61 9.31 -1.87
CA ALA A 176 2.36 10.06 -1.81
C ALA A 176 2.00 10.69 -3.16
N ILE A 177 2.99 11.28 -3.85
CA ILE A 177 2.80 11.83 -5.20
C ILE A 177 2.53 10.72 -6.22
N ALA A 178 3.22 9.59 -6.13
CA ALA A 178 3.05 8.46 -7.04
C ALA A 178 1.65 7.81 -6.91
N ASP A 179 1.17 7.63 -5.67
CA ASP A 179 -0.19 7.16 -5.36
C ASP A 179 -1.24 8.10 -5.96
N GLU A 180 -1.12 9.40 -5.66
CA GLU A 180 -2.04 10.40 -6.21
C GLU A 180 -2.02 10.44 -7.74
N THR A 181 -0.83 10.31 -8.34
CA THR A 181 -0.64 10.27 -9.80
C THR A 181 -1.37 9.07 -10.42
N PHE A 182 -1.27 7.89 -9.81
CA PHE A 182 -1.92 6.68 -10.31
C PHE A 182 -3.43 6.91 -10.50
N TRP A 183 -4.10 7.47 -9.51
CA TRP A 183 -5.55 7.72 -9.58
C TRP A 183 -5.90 8.90 -10.49
N LYS A 184 -5.24 10.05 -10.33
CA LYS A 184 -5.57 11.27 -11.08
C LYS A 184 -5.39 11.12 -12.58
N VAL A 185 -4.32 10.45 -13.02
CA VAL A 185 -4.03 10.28 -14.44
C VAL A 185 -4.99 9.28 -15.08
N LEU A 186 -5.27 8.15 -14.40
CA LEU A 186 -6.27 7.17 -14.88
C LEU A 186 -7.67 7.77 -14.96
N ALA A 187 -8.07 8.58 -13.97
CA ALA A 187 -9.34 9.31 -14.00
C ALA A 187 -9.41 10.28 -15.20
N SER A 188 -8.33 11.02 -15.44
CA SER A 188 -8.23 11.95 -16.59
C SER A 188 -8.30 11.22 -17.93
N GLY A 189 -7.81 9.98 -17.97
CA GLY A 189 -7.94 9.06 -19.10
C GLY A 189 -9.31 8.37 -19.22
N GLN A 190 -10.25 8.64 -18.31
CA GLN A 190 -11.55 7.96 -18.22
C GLN A 190 -11.43 6.43 -18.09
N LEU A 191 -10.42 5.97 -17.36
CA LEU A 191 -10.12 4.55 -17.15
C LEU A 191 -10.63 4.00 -15.81
N LEU A 192 -11.33 4.82 -15.02
CA LEU A 192 -11.95 4.44 -13.75
C LEU A 192 -13.48 4.48 -13.89
N GLU A 193 -14.14 3.44 -13.39
CA GLU A 193 -15.60 3.27 -13.47
C GLU A 193 -16.20 3.22 -12.06
N GLY A 194 -17.37 3.85 -11.87
CA GLY A 194 -18.10 3.90 -10.59
C GLY A 194 -19.42 3.14 -10.64
#